data_AF-A0A5B1QE83-F1
#
_entry.id   AF-A0A5B1QE83-F1
#
_cell.length_a   1.000
_cell.length_b   1.000
_cell.length_c   1.000
_cell.angle_alpha   90.00
_cell.angle_beta   90.00
_cell.angle_gamma   90.00
#
_symmetry.space_group_name_H-M   'P 1'
#
loop_
_entity.id
_entity.type
_entity.pdbx_description
1 polymer ?
#
loop_
_entity_poly.entity_id
_entity_poly.type
_entity_poly.pdbx_seq_one_letter_code
_entity_poly.pdbx_strand_id
1 'polypeptide(L)'
;MALYGNSHASGSRSAAPVSLATEFDILKATHKFLRDEGEDDNSASWNEKLAQKYYSSLFREFAVCDLKHYKSGNFSLRWRTESEVLSGAGETTCGNTRCPHHMPGDDPDAPPEVPLQTLELPFAYEEHGEVKNALVKVVLCDRCCKKLMWKRNKEKESQAKGSSGSRDEGRKDSEGHPLTGQEQDGEYDDAAEDGRRRRHKERRGEDVRAESRRGRRSRSRSPRRKRPEEEHRHSR
;
A
#
# COMPACT_ATOMS: atom_id res chain seq x y z
N MET A 1 -79.42 -23.35 -12.49
CA MET A 1 -78.75 -24.67 -12.45
C MET A 1 -77.38 -24.52 -13.09
N ALA A 2 -76.35 -24.89 -12.33
CA ALA A 2 -74.97 -25.21 -12.71
C ALA A 2 -74.10 -24.14 -13.44
N LEU A 3 -73.24 -23.51 -12.64
CA LEU A 3 -71.93 -22.98 -13.03
C LEU A 3 -70.93 -24.15 -13.13
N TYR A 4 -70.29 -24.35 -14.28
CA TYR A 4 -69.01 -25.06 -14.46
C TYR A 4 -68.37 -24.43 -15.71
N GLY A 5 -67.12 -23.99 -15.76
CA GLY A 5 -65.95 -24.39 -14.99
C GLY A 5 -64.91 -24.95 -15.95
N ASN A 6 -63.75 -24.27 -15.99
CA ASN A 6 -62.44 -24.78 -16.41
C ASN A 6 -62.04 -24.66 -17.90
N SER A 7 -60.94 -23.93 -18.13
CA SER A 7 -59.75 -24.42 -18.87
C SER A 7 -58.63 -23.39 -18.76
N HIS A 8 -57.92 -23.38 -17.63
CA HIS A 8 -56.61 -22.75 -17.55
C HIS A 8 -55.65 -23.55 -18.45
N ALA A 9 -55.31 -22.99 -19.61
CA ALA A 9 -54.21 -23.48 -20.41
C ALA A 9 -52.90 -23.21 -19.66
N SER A 10 -52.44 -24.21 -18.90
CA SER A 10 -51.07 -24.29 -18.41
C SER A 10 -50.12 -24.39 -19.60
N GLY A 11 -49.76 -23.23 -20.16
CA GLY A 11 -48.57 -23.12 -20.99
C GLY A 11 -47.37 -23.32 -20.08
N SER A 12 -46.78 -24.52 -20.09
CA SER A 12 -45.46 -24.75 -19.50
C SER A 12 -44.46 -23.89 -20.27
N ARG A 13 -44.24 -22.67 -19.80
CA ARG A 13 -43.03 -21.93 -20.15
C ARG A 13 -41.91 -22.75 -19.54
N SER A 14 -41.24 -23.56 -20.35
CA SER A 14 -39.96 -24.14 -19.98
C SER A 14 -39.09 -22.98 -19.53
N ALA A 15 -38.94 -22.84 -18.20
CA ALA A 15 -38.00 -21.92 -17.63
C ALA A 15 -36.64 -22.44 -18.08
N ALA A 16 -36.07 -21.78 -19.09
CA ALA A 16 -34.66 -21.91 -19.39
C ALA A 16 -33.92 -21.77 -18.05
N PRO A 17 -32.92 -22.61 -17.75
CA PRO A 17 -32.18 -22.50 -16.49
C PRO A 17 -31.65 -21.08 -16.40
N VAL A 18 -32.24 -20.28 -15.52
CA VAL A 18 -31.80 -18.93 -15.24
C VAL A 18 -30.39 -19.12 -14.71
N SER A 19 -29.39 -18.66 -15.44
CA SER A 19 -28.00 -18.77 -15.02
C SER A 19 -27.90 -18.24 -13.59
N LEU A 20 -27.55 -19.11 -12.65
CA LEU A 20 -27.43 -18.75 -11.23
C LEU A 20 -26.29 -17.76 -10.96
N ALA A 21 -25.52 -17.39 -12.00
CA ALA A 21 -24.48 -16.38 -11.92
C ALA A 21 -25.09 -14.98 -12.05
N THR A 22 -24.87 -14.15 -11.04
CA THR A 22 -25.20 -12.73 -11.10
C THR A 22 -24.25 -12.00 -12.05
N GLU A 23 -24.61 -10.80 -12.51
CA GLU A 23 -23.70 -9.97 -13.32
C GLU A 23 -22.35 -9.74 -12.60
N PHE A 24 -22.38 -9.60 -11.27
CA PHE A 24 -21.18 -9.50 -10.45
C PHE A 24 -20.32 -10.77 -10.51
N ASP A 25 -20.93 -11.96 -10.49
CA ASP A 25 -20.20 -13.22 -10.62
C ASP A 25 -19.57 -13.37 -12.02
N ILE A 26 -20.29 -12.94 -13.05
CA ILE A 26 -19.79 -12.92 -14.43
C ILE A 26 -18.57 -12.00 -14.52
N LEU A 27 -18.70 -10.76 -14.03
CA LEU A 27 -17.59 -9.80 -13.98
C LEU A 27 -16.40 -10.35 -13.20
N LYS A 28 -16.63 -10.96 -12.03
CA LYS A 28 -15.55 -11.54 -11.24
C LYS A 28 -14.84 -12.69 -11.96
N ALA A 29 -15.57 -13.47 -12.75
CA ALA A 29 -14.99 -14.58 -13.52
C ALA A 29 -14.21 -14.11 -14.75
N THR A 30 -14.67 -13.05 -15.43
CA THR A 30 -14.09 -12.58 -16.71
C THR A 30 -13.30 -11.28 -16.60
N HIS A 31 -13.11 -10.73 -15.39
CA HIS A 31 -12.29 -9.53 -15.23
C HIS A 31 -10.84 -9.79 -15.64
N LYS A 32 -10.26 -8.82 -16.36
CA LYS A 32 -8.84 -8.72 -16.66
C LYS A 32 -8.37 -7.35 -16.18
N PHE A 33 -7.19 -7.28 -15.57
CA PHE A 33 -6.57 -6.05 -15.10
C PHE A 33 -6.21 -5.12 -16.27
N LEU A 34 -5.64 -5.69 -17.34
CA LEU A 34 -5.42 -5.00 -18.61
C LEU A 34 -6.14 -5.77 -19.74
N ARG A 35 -6.94 -5.05 -20.51
CA ARG A 35 -7.57 -5.56 -21.74
C ARG A 35 -6.87 -4.86 -22.91
N ASP A 36 -6.34 -5.63 -23.84
CA ASP A 36 -5.73 -5.06 -25.04
C ASP A 36 -6.83 -4.40 -25.89
N GLU A 37 -6.63 -3.13 -26.26
CA GLU A 37 -7.62 -2.36 -27.03
C GLU A 37 -7.82 -2.89 -28.47
N GLY A 38 -7.04 -3.90 -28.88
CA GLY A 38 -7.05 -4.50 -30.22
C GLY A 38 -7.59 -5.93 -30.32
N GLU A 39 -8.13 -6.52 -29.24
CA GLU A 39 -8.74 -7.86 -29.30
C GLU A 39 -10.15 -7.76 -29.94
N ASP A 40 -10.36 -8.51 -31.04
CA ASP A 40 -11.50 -8.38 -31.96
C ASP A 40 -12.88 -8.61 -31.27
N ASP A 41 -13.59 -7.51 -31.00
CA ASP A 41 -14.90 -7.39 -30.33
C ASP A 41 -16.00 -8.27 -30.98
N ASN A 42 -15.84 -8.63 -32.25
CA ASN A 42 -16.82 -9.41 -32.99
C ASN A 42 -16.96 -10.87 -32.55
N SER A 43 -15.94 -11.46 -31.91
CA SER A 43 -15.98 -12.86 -31.44
C SER A 43 -16.20 -13.04 -29.94
N ALA A 44 -16.27 -11.92 -29.19
CA ALA A 44 -16.38 -11.94 -27.74
C ALA A 44 -17.74 -12.49 -27.26
N SER A 45 -17.71 -13.37 -26.27
CA SER A 45 -18.92 -13.87 -25.59
C SER A 45 -19.68 -12.70 -24.92
N TRP A 46 -20.98 -12.86 -24.65
CA TRP A 46 -21.76 -11.83 -23.96
C TRP A 46 -21.14 -11.44 -22.60
N ASN A 47 -20.61 -12.41 -21.85
CA ASN A 47 -19.91 -12.19 -20.58
C ASN A 47 -18.65 -11.32 -20.75
N GLU A 48 -17.94 -11.52 -21.87
CA GLU A 48 -16.72 -10.77 -22.18
C GLU A 48 -17.07 -9.33 -22.57
N LYS A 49 -18.15 -9.14 -23.34
CA LYS A 49 -18.68 -7.81 -23.69
C LYS A 49 -19.16 -7.05 -22.45
N LEU A 50 -19.80 -7.73 -21.50
CA LEU A 50 -20.19 -7.13 -20.23
C LEU A 50 -18.97 -6.64 -19.44
N ALA A 51 -17.93 -7.47 -19.32
CA ALA A 51 -16.70 -7.12 -18.65
C ALA A 51 -15.91 -6.00 -19.36
N GLN A 52 -15.88 -6.00 -20.69
CA GLN A 52 -15.28 -4.95 -21.48
C GLN A 52 -16.01 -3.61 -21.31
N LYS A 53 -17.35 -3.62 -21.33
CA LYS A 53 -18.14 -2.42 -21.06
C LYS A 53 -17.86 -1.87 -19.66
N TYR A 54 -17.85 -2.74 -18.64
CA TYR A 54 -17.48 -2.33 -17.28
C TYR A 54 -16.07 -1.75 -17.24
N TYR A 55 -15.09 -2.43 -17.85
CA TYR A 55 -13.71 -1.97 -17.93
C TYR A 55 -13.59 -0.58 -18.56
N SER A 56 -14.27 -0.33 -19.68
CA SER A 56 -14.28 0.97 -20.35
C SER A 56 -14.88 2.10 -19.50
N SER A 57 -15.76 1.78 -18.57
CA SER A 57 -16.36 2.76 -17.64
C SER A 57 -15.47 3.12 -16.45
N LEU A 58 -14.42 2.33 -16.18
CA LEU A 58 -13.52 2.57 -15.05
C LEU A 58 -12.47 3.63 -15.37
N PHE A 59 -12.34 4.62 -14.49
CA PHE A 59 -11.29 5.64 -14.54
C PHE A 59 -9.98 5.09 -13.96
N ARG A 60 -9.12 4.56 -14.83
CA ARG A 60 -7.88 3.84 -14.49
C ARG A 60 -6.61 4.51 -15.01
N GLU A 61 -6.67 5.80 -15.36
CA GLU A 61 -5.49 6.49 -15.86
C GLU A 61 -4.50 6.80 -14.73
N PHE A 62 -4.99 7.38 -13.64
CA PHE A 62 -4.18 7.78 -12.49
C PHE A 62 -4.51 6.96 -11.25
N ALA A 63 -3.48 6.46 -10.59
CA ALA A 63 -3.55 5.85 -9.27
C ALA A 63 -3.10 6.83 -8.17
N VAL A 64 -3.46 6.52 -6.94
CA VAL A 64 -2.99 7.22 -5.74
C VAL A 64 -2.09 6.30 -4.92
N CYS A 65 -1.19 6.90 -4.14
CA CYS A 65 -0.20 6.18 -3.35
C CYS A 65 -0.25 6.56 -1.87
N ASP A 66 0.23 5.66 -1.01
CA ASP A 66 0.59 5.97 0.37
C ASP A 66 2.11 5.84 0.53
N LEU A 67 2.76 6.99 0.73
CA LEU A 67 4.21 7.08 0.91
C LEU A 67 4.62 7.00 2.39
N LYS A 68 3.77 6.56 3.33
CA LYS A 68 4.09 6.50 4.77
C LYS A 68 5.40 5.75 5.08
N HIS A 69 5.68 4.67 4.36
CA HIS A 69 6.84 3.80 4.58
C HIS A 69 7.97 4.01 3.56
N TYR A 70 8.04 5.19 2.93
CA TYR A 70 9.06 5.48 1.91
C TYR A 70 10.50 5.29 2.40
N LYS A 71 10.77 5.50 3.70
CA LYS A 71 12.09 5.26 4.32
C LYS A 71 12.51 3.79 4.39
N SER A 72 11.60 2.83 4.21
CA SER A 72 11.96 1.43 4.01
C SER A 72 11.98 1.02 2.54
N GLY A 73 11.66 1.96 1.64
CA GLY A 73 11.44 1.71 0.21
C GLY A 73 10.08 1.11 -0.12
N ASN A 74 9.17 1.04 0.86
CA ASN A 74 7.85 0.47 0.64
C ASN A 74 6.83 1.59 0.47
N PHE A 75 5.94 1.42 -0.50
CA PHE A 75 4.78 2.27 -0.71
C PHE A 75 3.64 1.39 -1.25
N SER A 76 2.40 1.84 -1.08
CA SER A 76 1.25 1.17 -1.66
C SER A 76 0.65 2.03 -2.77
N LEU A 77 -0.03 1.35 -3.70
CA LEU A 77 -0.82 1.95 -4.77
C LEU A 77 -2.25 1.44 -4.69
N ARG A 78 -3.19 2.29 -5.06
CA ARG A 78 -4.58 1.89 -5.33
C ARG A 78 -5.17 2.79 -6.41
N TRP A 79 -6.19 2.28 -7.08
CA TRP A 79 -7.03 3.12 -7.93
C TRP A 79 -7.79 4.16 -7.10
N ARG A 80 -8.16 5.25 -7.77
CA ARG A 80 -8.96 6.32 -7.19
C ARG A 80 -10.38 5.82 -6.87
N THR A 81 -10.97 6.35 -5.81
CA THR A 81 -12.39 6.16 -5.51
C THR A 81 -13.23 7.10 -6.37
N GLU A 82 -14.54 6.83 -6.46
CA GLU A 82 -15.49 7.70 -7.16
C GLU A 82 -15.39 9.17 -6.70
N SER A 83 -15.34 9.41 -5.39
CA SER A 83 -15.20 10.76 -4.83
C SER A 83 -13.89 11.45 -5.25
N GLU A 84 -12.79 10.70 -5.36
CA GLU A 84 -11.50 11.23 -5.80
C GLU A 84 -11.50 11.53 -7.30
N VAL A 85 -12.15 10.68 -8.11
CA VAL A 85 -12.30 10.91 -9.55
C VAL A 85 -13.15 12.16 -9.79
N LEU A 86 -14.30 12.28 -9.13
CA LEU A 86 -15.21 13.42 -9.29
C LEU A 86 -14.59 14.74 -8.83
N SER A 87 -13.72 14.70 -7.83
CA SER A 87 -13.05 15.90 -7.31
C SER A 87 -11.71 16.20 -8.00
N GLY A 88 -11.23 15.33 -8.89
CA GLY A 88 -9.92 15.46 -9.54
C GLY A 88 -8.73 15.11 -8.64
N ALA A 89 -8.97 14.64 -7.41
CA ALA A 89 -7.92 14.28 -6.47
C ALA A 89 -6.98 13.21 -7.05
N GLY A 90 -5.67 13.45 -6.97
CA GLY A 90 -4.63 12.57 -7.51
C GLY A 90 -4.38 12.69 -9.01
N GLU A 91 -5.11 13.56 -9.71
CA GLU A 91 -4.88 13.93 -11.11
C GLU A 91 -4.50 15.41 -11.23
N THR A 92 -5.34 16.30 -10.70
CA THR A 92 -5.05 17.74 -10.59
C THR A 92 -4.38 18.10 -9.27
N THR A 93 -4.24 17.12 -8.37
CA THR A 93 -3.63 17.27 -7.06
C THR A 93 -2.56 16.20 -6.82
N CYS A 94 -1.84 16.28 -5.70
CA CYS A 94 -0.84 15.27 -5.35
C CYS A 94 -1.52 13.93 -5.03
N GLY A 95 -1.14 12.87 -5.74
CA GLY A 95 -1.65 11.50 -5.56
C GLY A 95 -1.18 10.80 -4.29
N ASN A 96 -0.33 11.40 -3.46
CA ASN A 96 0.00 10.84 -2.15
C ASN A 96 -1.12 11.19 -1.15
N THR A 97 -1.87 10.18 -0.71
CA THR A 97 -3.01 10.31 0.22
C THR A 97 -2.68 10.95 1.58
N ARG A 98 -1.39 11.01 1.93
CA ARG A 98 -0.88 11.65 3.15
C ARG A 98 -0.32 13.06 2.92
N CYS A 99 -0.43 13.58 1.70
CA CYS A 99 0.07 14.92 1.35
C CYS A 99 -0.98 15.99 1.71
N PRO A 100 -0.57 17.16 2.23
CA PRO A 100 -1.49 18.28 2.42
C PRO A 100 -2.17 18.73 1.12
N HIS A 101 -1.47 18.65 -0.01
CA HIS A 101 -1.98 19.01 -1.35
C HIS A 101 -2.67 17.85 -2.07
N HIS A 102 -3.22 16.88 -1.32
CA HIS A 102 -3.99 15.78 -1.91
C HIS A 102 -5.44 16.16 -2.14
N MET A 103 -6.03 16.87 -1.18
CA MET A 103 -7.39 17.38 -1.34
C MET A 103 -7.36 18.57 -2.30
N PRO A 104 -8.31 18.63 -3.26
CA PRO A 104 -8.48 19.80 -4.09
C PRO A 104 -8.97 21.00 -3.27
N GLY A 105 -8.68 22.20 -3.74
CA GLY A 105 -9.17 23.45 -3.14
C GLY A 105 -10.64 23.71 -3.44
N ASP A 106 -11.13 24.88 -3.03
CA ASP A 106 -12.54 25.28 -3.21
C ASP A 106 -12.93 25.50 -4.69
N ASP A 107 -11.94 25.81 -5.54
CA ASP A 107 -12.13 26.02 -6.98
C ASP A 107 -11.47 24.87 -7.77
N PRO A 108 -12.28 24.00 -8.44
CA PRO A 108 -11.77 22.86 -9.20
C PRO A 108 -11.07 23.26 -10.51
N ASP A 109 -11.36 24.46 -11.05
CA ASP A 109 -10.76 24.95 -12.30
C ASP A 109 -9.48 25.77 -12.05
N ALA A 110 -9.15 26.02 -10.77
CA ALA A 110 -7.94 26.71 -10.40
C ALA A 110 -6.68 25.88 -10.72
N PRO A 111 -5.57 26.53 -11.12
CA PRO A 111 -4.29 25.85 -11.27
C PRO A 111 -3.86 25.16 -9.96
N PRO A 112 -3.12 24.05 -10.05
CA PRO A 112 -2.64 23.35 -8.86
C PRO A 112 -1.76 24.27 -8.00
N GLU A 113 -1.96 24.23 -6.68
CA GLU A 113 -1.25 25.07 -5.71
C GLU A 113 0.28 24.89 -5.75
N VAL A 114 0.73 23.72 -6.18
CA VAL A 114 2.12 23.32 -6.24
C VAL A 114 2.42 22.67 -7.59
N PRO A 115 3.66 22.77 -8.10
CA PRO A 115 4.05 22.04 -9.30
C PRO A 115 3.87 20.53 -9.09
N LEU A 116 3.24 19.90 -10.07
CA LEU A 116 2.95 18.46 -10.10
C LEU A 116 3.72 17.78 -11.22
N GLN A 117 4.11 16.54 -10.99
CA GLN A 117 4.81 15.70 -11.93
C GLN A 117 4.08 14.37 -12.09
N THR A 118 3.83 13.97 -13.32
CA THR A 118 3.29 12.65 -13.66
C THR A 118 4.44 11.66 -13.79
N LEU A 119 4.37 10.56 -13.03
CA LEU A 119 5.36 9.50 -13.00
C LEU A 119 4.70 8.17 -13.31
N GLU A 120 5.41 7.30 -14.01
CA GLU A 120 5.02 5.91 -14.26
C GLU A 120 5.77 4.99 -13.31
N LEU A 121 5.02 4.17 -12.57
CA LEU A 121 5.56 3.24 -11.59
C LEU A 121 5.40 1.80 -12.08
N PRO A 122 6.44 0.97 -12.00
CA PRO A 122 6.33 -0.45 -12.30
C PRO A 122 5.45 -1.13 -11.26
N PHE A 123 4.44 -1.86 -11.73
CA PHE A 123 3.51 -2.63 -10.94
C PHE A 123 3.48 -4.07 -11.44
N ALA A 124 3.98 -4.99 -10.62
CA ALA A 124 3.89 -6.43 -10.88
C ALA A 124 2.58 -6.96 -10.28
N TYR A 125 1.85 -7.77 -11.04
CA TYR A 125 0.61 -8.40 -10.61
C TYR A 125 0.52 -9.83 -11.11
N GLU A 126 -0.29 -10.65 -10.45
CA GLU A 126 -0.58 -12.02 -10.90
C GLU A 126 -2.00 -12.06 -11.45
N GLU A 127 -2.17 -12.61 -12.64
CA GLU A 127 -3.47 -12.78 -13.29
C GLU A 127 -3.52 -14.18 -13.91
N HIS A 128 -4.51 -14.97 -13.51
CA HIS A 128 -4.67 -16.36 -13.95
C HIS A 128 -3.42 -17.25 -13.76
N GLY A 129 -2.62 -17.00 -12.72
CA GLY A 129 -1.40 -17.75 -12.41
C GLY A 129 -0.16 -17.29 -13.19
N GLU A 130 -0.28 -16.24 -14.00
CA GLU A 130 0.84 -15.62 -14.72
C GLU A 130 1.23 -14.30 -14.06
N VAL A 131 2.53 -14.11 -13.85
CA VAL A 131 3.08 -12.84 -13.37
C VAL A 131 3.22 -11.87 -14.55
N LYS A 132 2.51 -10.75 -14.47
CA LYS A 132 2.49 -9.68 -15.45
C LYS A 132 3.03 -8.39 -14.84
N ASN A 133 3.47 -7.46 -15.70
CA ASN A 133 3.95 -6.15 -15.29
C ASN A 133 3.20 -5.07 -16.07
N ALA A 134 2.88 -3.98 -15.38
CA ALA A 134 2.26 -2.80 -15.96
C ALA A 134 2.94 -1.54 -15.44
N LEU A 135 2.85 -0.45 -16.21
CA LEU A 135 3.21 0.88 -15.75
C LEU A 135 1.93 1.59 -15.30
N VAL A 136 1.93 2.07 -14.06
CA VAL A 136 0.81 2.78 -13.46
C VAL A 136 1.19 4.25 -13.29
N LYS A 137 0.37 5.17 -13.82
CA LYS A 137 0.62 6.61 -13.69
C LYS A 137 0.19 7.10 -12.31
N VAL A 138 1.01 7.96 -11.71
CA VAL A 138 0.70 8.71 -10.49
C VAL A 138 1.13 10.16 -10.67
N VAL A 139 0.36 11.10 -10.15
CA VAL A 139 0.73 12.52 -10.13
C VAL A 139 1.26 12.87 -8.74
N LEU A 140 2.42 13.51 -8.61
CA LEU A 140 3.02 13.84 -7.33
C LEU A 140 3.63 15.24 -7.34
N CYS A 141 3.58 15.93 -6.20
CA CYS A 141 4.35 17.15 -6.00
C CYS A 141 5.84 16.84 -5.74
N ASP A 142 6.71 17.82 -5.93
CA ASP A 142 8.17 17.67 -5.76
C ASP A 142 8.59 17.03 -4.44
N ARG A 143 7.90 17.38 -3.33
CA ARG A 143 8.17 16.78 -2.01
C ARG A 143 7.90 15.28 -1.99
N CYS A 144 6.82 14.84 -2.64
CA CYS A 144 6.45 13.43 -2.69
C CYS A 144 7.29 12.66 -3.72
N CYS A 145 7.69 13.29 -4.83
CA CYS A 145 8.67 12.72 -5.76
C CYS A 145 10.00 12.40 -5.06
N LYS A 146 10.49 13.32 -4.22
CA LYS A 146 11.71 13.08 -3.41
C LYS A 146 11.53 11.92 -2.42
N LYS A 147 10.37 11.80 -1.77
CA LYS A 147 10.06 10.66 -0.88
C LYS A 147 10.06 9.35 -1.65
N LEU A 148 9.42 9.30 -2.81
CA LEU A 148 9.38 8.12 -3.65
C LEU A 148 10.79 7.65 -4.06
N MET A 149 11.68 8.59 -4.40
CA MET A 149 13.05 8.30 -4.83
C MET A 149 14.06 8.14 -3.68
N TRP A 150 13.61 8.27 -2.42
CA TRP A 150 14.48 8.33 -1.25
C TRP A 150 15.43 7.14 -1.13
N LYS A 151 14.91 5.91 -1.25
CA LYS A 151 15.73 4.69 -1.11
C LYS A 151 16.79 4.60 -2.21
N ARG A 152 16.38 4.81 -3.45
CA ARG A 152 17.28 4.79 -4.61
C ARG A 152 18.40 5.82 -4.49
N ASN A 153 18.08 7.02 -4.01
CA ASN A 153 19.07 8.07 -3.83
C ASN A 153 20.05 7.73 -2.68
N LYS A 154 19.54 7.21 -1.56
CA LYS A 154 20.35 6.79 -0.42
C LYS A 154 21.32 5.65 -0.78
N GLU A 155 20.88 4.69 -1.58
CA GLU A 155 21.73 3.61 -2.09
C GLU A 155 22.84 4.17 -3.00
N LYS A 156 22.51 5.09 -3.92
CA LYS A 156 23.50 5.75 -4.78
C LYS A 156 24.55 6.54 -3.99
N GLU A 157 24.13 7.29 -2.97
CA GLU A 157 25.03 8.04 -2.10
C GLU A 157 26.00 7.12 -1.34
N SER A 158 25.50 5.98 -0.84
CA SER A 158 26.34 4.99 -0.16
C SER A 158 27.38 4.35 -1.08
N GLN A 159 27.03 4.11 -2.35
CA GLN A 159 27.96 3.57 -3.36
C GLN A 159 29.02 4.61 -3.77
N ALA A 160 28.65 5.87 -3.92
CA ALA A 160 29.58 6.94 -4.25
C ALA A 160 30.67 7.11 -3.17
N LYS A 161 30.27 7.11 -1.89
CA LYS A 161 31.19 7.22 -0.74
C LYS A 161 32.12 6.00 -0.61
N GLY A 162 31.66 4.80 -0.98
CA GLY A 162 32.50 3.59 -1.00
C GLY A 162 33.57 3.60 -2.09
N SER A 163 33.29 4.26 -3.23
CA SER A 163 34.23 4.33 -4.37
C SER A 163 35.35 5.37 -4.19
N SER A 164 35.14 6.41 -3.40
CA SER A 164 36.15 7.45 -3.13
C SER A 164 37.15 7.09 -2.02
N GLY A 165 36.89 6.04 -1.23
CA GLY A 165 37.73 5.62 -0.09
C GLY A 165 38.86 4.62 -0.41
N SER A 166 39.02 4.18 -1.67
CA SER A 166 39.95 3.09 -2.04
C SER A 166 41.24 3.54 -2.74
N ARG A 167 41.61 4.82 -2.70
CA ARG A 167 42.78 5.33 -3.47
C ARG A 167 43.91 5.99 -2.67
N ASP A 168 43.89 6.00 -1.34
CA ASP A 168 45.00 6.59 -0.58
C ASP A 168 45.29 5.84 0.74
N GLU A 169 45.85 4.64 0.64
CA GLU A 169 46.66 4.06 1.72
C GLU A 169 47.98 3.58 1.12
N GLY A 170 48.89 4.53 0.89
CA GLY A 170 50.10 4.22 0.14
C GLY A 170 51.24 5.23 0.14
N ARG A 171 51.42 6.09 1.17
CA ARG A 171 52.77 6.61 1.50
C ARG A 171 52.84 7.34 2.86
N LYS A 172 53.50 6.72 3.84
CA LYS A 172 54.12 7.44 4.98
C LYS A 172 55.44 8.05 4.50
N ASP A 173 55.71 9.32 4.77
CA ASP A 173 56.55 9.79 5.89
C ASP A 173 56.87 11.29 5.75
N SER A 174 57.28 11.91 6.86
CA SER A 174 57.87 13.25 7.07
C SER A 174 56.99 14.52 7.18
N GLU A 175 56.66 14.81 8.45
CA GLU A 175 56.76 16.08 9.22
C GLU A 175 56.41 17.44 8.59
N GLY A 176 55.45 18.15 9.22
CA GLY A 176 55.27 19.61 9.10
C GLY A 176 53.88 20.12 9.54
N HIS A 177 53.76 20.60 10.78
CA HIS A 177 52.68 21.47 11.29
C HIS A 177 53.12 22.96 11.13
N PRO A 178 52.27 24.01 11.29
CA PRO A 178 50.79 24.10 11.36
C PRO A 178 50.18 25.16 10.41
N LEU A 179 48.84 25.25 10.33
CA LEU A 179 48.01 26.43 10.68
C LEU A 179 46.64 26.47 9.98
N THR A 180 45.60 26.51 10.83
CA THR A 180 44.35 27.29 10.76
C THR A 180 43.55 27.43 9.45
N GLY A 181 42.32 26.91 9.49
CA GLY A 181 41.23 27.28 8.59
C GLY A 181 39.96 26.48 8.92
N GLN A 182 39.20 26.95 9.91
CA GLN A 182 37.86 26.44 10.20
C GLN A 182 36.89 27.00 9.17
N GLU A 183 36.25 26.15 8.37
CA GLU A 183 34.95 26.44 7.75
C GLU A 183 34.05 25.22 7.93
N GLN A 184 32.93 25.47 8.61
CA GLN A 184 31.92 24.52 9.08
C GLN A 184 30.96 24.17 7.95
N ASP A 185 30.72 22.89 7.73
CA ASP A 185 29.60 22.38 6.94
C ASP A 185 28.33 22.32 7.83
N GLY A 186 27.34 23.11 7.46
CA GLY A 186 26.06 23.16 8.16
C GLY A 186 25.18 21.96 7.82
N GLU A 187 25.22 20.93 8.66
CA GLU A 187 24.25 19.83 8.70
C GLU A 187 23.02 20.28 9.52
N TYR A 188 21.91 20.60 8.82
CA TYR A 188 20.61 20.86 9.47
C TYR A 188 19.84 19.54 9.59
N ASP A 189 20.01 18.87 10.74
CA ASP A 189 19.19 17.74 11.19
C ASP A 189 17.95 18.30 11.93
N ASP A 190 16.79 18.29 11.27
CA ASP A 190 15.50 18.63 11.89
C ASP A 190 14.96 17.39 12.62
N ALA A 191 15.35 17.25 13.89
CA ALA A 191 14.84 16.25 14.80
C ALA A 191 14.27 16.95 16.05
N ALA A 192 12.97 17.26 16.03
CA ALA A 192 12.23 17.65 17.22
C ALA A 192 11.43 16.45 17.79
N GLU A 193 11.84 16.08 19.01
CA GLU A 193 11.05 15.66 20.17
C GLU A 193 10.14 14.41 20.14
N ASP A 194 10.53 13.39 20.92
CA ASP A 194 9.76 13.03 22.12
C ASP A 194 10.71 12.50 23.22
N GLY A 195 10.59 13.09 24.40
CA GLY A 195 11.46 12.83 25.53
C GLY A 195 11.06 11.58 26.31
N ARG A 196 12.07 10.92 26.91
CA ARG A 196 12.03 10.46 28.32
C ARG A 196 13.38 9.87 28.77
N ARG A 197 14.06 10.68 29.57
CA ARG A 197 14.78 10.35 30.83
C ARG A 197 15.83 9.23 30.81
N ARG A 198 17.08 9.70 30.80
CA ARG A 198 18.29 9.21 31.48
C ARG A 198 18.03 8.22 32.65
N ARG A 199 18.72 7.07 32.64
CA ARG A 199 19.59 6.70 33.78
C ARG A 199 20.71 5.73 33.36
N HIS A 200 21.91 6.29 33.32
CA HIS A 200 23.21 5.64 33.33
C HIS A 200 23.34 4.73 34.56
N LYS A 201 23.69 3.45 34.39
CA LYS A 201 24.51 2.72 35.36
C LYS A 201 25.25 1.59 34.66
N GLU A 202 26.53 1.85 34.41
CA GLU A 202 27.55 0.85 34.07
C GLU A 202 27.62 -0.24 35.14
N ARG A 203 27.85 -1.48 34.72
CA ARG A 203 28.72 -2.42 35.44
C ARG A 203 29.26 -3.51 34.50
N ARG A 204 30.59 -3.57 34.49
CA ARG A 204 31.53 -4.49 33.86
C ARG A 204 31.34 -5.98 34.22
N GLY A 205 31.88 -6.83 33.34
CA GLY A 205 32.41 -8.19 33.59
C GLY A 205 31.40 -9.31 33.33
N GLU A 206 31.73 -10.47 32.75
CA GLU A 206 32.98 -11.08 32.30
C GLU A 206 32.57 -12.39 31.57
N ASP A 207 33.37 -12.84 30.62
CA ASP A 207 33.25 -14.13 29.91
C ASP A 207 33.24 -15.34 30.85
N VAL A 208 32.30 -16.28 30.67
CA VAL A 208 32.59 -17.73 30.77
C VAL A 208 31.54 -18.60 30.07
N ARG A 209 32.02 -19.43 29.15
CA ARG A 209 31.33 -20.60 28.59
C ARG A 209 31.18 -21.70 29.64
N ALA A 210 30.01 -22.34 29.72
CA ALA A 210 29.89 -23.74 30.13
C ALA A 210 28.56 -24.36 29.66
N GLU A 211 28.67 -25.35 28.77
CA GLU A 211 27.66 -26.37 28.55
C GLU A 211 27.45 -27.21 29.82
N SER A 212 26.20 -27.52 30.18
CA SER A 212 25.69 -28.90 30.20
C SER A 212 24.36 -29.04 30.96
N ARG A 213 23.36 -29.50 30.21
CA ARG A 213 22.37 -30.55 30.53
C ARG A 213 22.03 -30.80 32.02
N ARG A 214 20.75 -30.62 32.37
CA ARG A 214 19.75 -31.66 32.78
C ARG A 214 18.67 -31.04 33.67
N GLY A 215 17.41 -31.41 33.45
CA GLY A 215 16.40 -31.37 34.52
C GLY A 215 14.99 -30.95 34.10
N ARG A 216 14.22 -31.91 33.57
CA ARG A 216 12.76 -31.85 33.46
C ARG A 216 12.10 -31.37 34.76
N ARG A 217 11.09 -30.49 34.65
CA ARG A 217 9.80 -30.70 35.34
C ARG A 217 8.69 -29.83 34.77
N SER A 218 7.75 -30.51 34.12
CA SER A 218 6.38 -30.10 33.85
C SER A 218 5.67 -29.68 35.13
N ARG A 219 4.87 -28.60 35.06
CA ARG A 219 3.59 -28.47 35.77
C ARG A 219 2.84 -27.22 35.30
N SER A 220 1.94 -27.47 34.36
CA SER A 220 0.69 -26.76 34.11
C SER A 220 -0.06 -26.42 35.40
N ARG A 221 -0.60 -25.19 35.49
CA ARG A 221 -1.73 -24.84 36.38
C ARG A 221 -2.39 -23.52 35.93
N SER A 222 -3.36 -23.64 35.04
CA SER A 222 -4.40 -22.63 34.83
C SER A 222 -5.44 -22.74 35.95
N PRO A 223 -5.83 -21.65 36.64
CA PRO A 223 -6.98 -21.68 37.54
C PRO A 223 -8.26 -21.22 36.80
N ARG A 224 -9.28 -22.08 36.80
CA ARG A 224 -10.66 -21.74 36.42
C ARG A 224 -11.57 -21.81 37.66
N ARG A 225 -12.31 -20.70 37.87
CA ARG A 225 -13.61 -20.51 38.55
C ARG A 225 -13.83 -20.95 40.01
N LYS A 226 -14.46 -20.04 40.78
CA LYS A 226 -15.49 -20.36 41.77
C LYS A 226 -16.67 -19.38 41.61
N ARG A 227 -17.89 -19.92 41.43
CA ARG A 227 -19.18 -19.29 41.78
C ARG A 227 -19.40 -19.49 43.29
N PRO A 228 -20.18 -18.62 43.93
CA PRO A 228 -21.15 -19.08 44.93
C PRO A 228 -22.59 -18.69 44.60
N GLU A 229 -23.48 -19.37 45.31
CA GLU A 229 -24.94 -19.51 45.22
C GLU A 229 -25.80 -18.29 45.57
N GLU A 230 -27.07 -18.43 45.19
CA GLU A 230 -28.26 -17.69 45.60
C GLU A 230 -28.46 -17.66 47.13
N GLU A 231 -29.04 -16.56 47.64
CA GLU A 231 -30.25 -16.67 48.45
C GLU A 231 -31.04 -15.33 48.50
N HIS A 232 -32.32 -15.46 48.14
CA HIS A 232 -33.51 -14.81 48.70
C HIS A 232 -33.46 -13.36 49.21
N ARG A 233 -34.22 -12.49 48.53
CA ARG A 233 -35.09 -11.50 49.20
C ARG A 233 -36.46 -11.39 48.53
N HIS A 234 -37.48 -11.70 49.33
CA HIS A 234 -38.90 -11.42 49.12
C HIS A 234 -39.17 -9.92 48.89
N SER A 235 -40.08 -9.59 47.98
CA SER A 235 -41.35 -8.90 48.32
C SER A 235 -42.20 -8.59 47.09
N ARG A 236 -43.49 -8.92 47.24
CA ARG A 236 -44.68 -8.61 46.43
C ARG A 236 -45.04 -9.56 45.31
#